data_AF-A0A1S6KQZ2-F1
#
_entry.id   AF-A0A1S6KQZ2-F1
#
_cell.length_a   1.000
_cell.length_b   1.000
_cell.length_c   1.000
_cell.angle_alpha   90.00
_cell.angle_beta   90.00
_cell.angle_gamma   90.00
#
_symmetry.space_group_name_H-M   'P 1'
#
loop_
_entity.id
_entity.type
_entity.pdbx_description
1 polymer ?
#
loop_
_entity_poly.entity_id
_entity_poly.type
_entity_poly.pdbx_seq_one_letter_code
_entity_poly.pdbx_strand_id
1 'polypeptide(L)'
;MAKEMYRSDTSEWLTQASISVKTATISRIKVTAEPRPYVQKFRTVKNAAWFCTIPIGQSSCEMTVNFNYTSDKGFEYLHLYSGKDGDSIFDALAGNFTVIWDNNPPVVNVAQVNKASKTITMTATDNDRVNAWNISYWDTKVFEATLKNARGNLSR
;
A
#
# COMPACT_ATOMS: atom_id res chain seq x y z
N MET A 1 5.56 -11.47 -15.90
CA MET A 1 6.35 -11.25 -14.67
C MET A 1 5.37 -11.02 -13.53
N ALA A 2 5.62 -11.68 -12.38
CA ALA A 2 4.88 -11.47 -11.15
C ALA A 2 5.76 -10.73 -10.14
N LYS A 3 5.14 -9.96 -9.26
CA LYS A 3 5.81 -9.17 -8.24
C LYS A 3 5.00 -9.19 -6.95
N GLU A 4 5.71 -9.24 -5.84
CA GLU A 4 5.12 -9.29 -4.50
C GLU A 4 5.90 -8.36 -3.57
N MET A 5 5.21 -7.64 -2.70
CA MET A 5 5.85 -6.87 -1.62
C MET A 5 5.62 -7.59 -0.29
N TYR A 6 6.65 -7.64 0.55
CA TYR A 6 6.53 -8.19 1.89
C TYR A 6 6.36 -7.07 2.91
N ARG A 7 5.22 -7.08 3.59
CA ARG A 7 4.93 -6.23 4.74
C ARG A 7 5.45 -6.89 6.00
N SER A 8 6.57 -6.41 6.53
CA SER A 8 7.12 -6.95 7.78
C SER A 8 6.33 -6.54 9.03
N ASP A 9 5.48 -5.52 8.93
CA ASP A 9 4.60 -5.13 10.03
C ASP A 9 3.37 -6.04 10.17
N THR A 10 2.89 -6.65 9.08
CA THR A 10 1.80 -7.64 9.11
C THR A 10 2.26 -9.08 8.86
N SER A 11 3.53 -9.26 8.48
CA SER A 11 4.12 -10.55 8.07
C SER A 11 3.43 -11.19 6.86
N GLU A 12 3.05 -10.36 5.89
CA GLU A 12 2.29 -10.80 4.71
C GLU A 12 3.00 -10.47 3.40
N TRP A 13 2.86 -11.37 2.43
CA TRP A 13 3.17 -11.11 1.03
C TRP A 13 1.93 -10.60 0.32
N LEU A 14 2.07 -9.45 -0.36
CA LEU A 14 1.00 -8.81 -1.11
C LEU A 14 1.34 -8.81 -2.60
N THR A 15 0.38 -9.24 -3.41
CA THR A 15 0.49 -9.29 -4.88
C THR A 15 -0.13 -8.06 -5.55
N GLN A 16 -0.89 -7.27 -4.79
CA GLN A 16 -1.60 -6.10 -5.27
C GLN A 16 -0.63 -5.03 -5.76
N ALA A 17 -0.93 -4.45 -6.93
CA ALA A 17 -0.15 -3.32 -7.46
C ALA A 17 -0.40 -2.03 -6.68
N SER A 18 -1.54 -1.90 -6.00
CA SER A 18 -1.87 -0.74 -5.17
C SER A 18 -2.50 -1.19 -3.85
N ILE A 19 -2.05 -0.60 -2.74
CA ILE A 19 -2.61 -0.83 -1.41
C ILE A 19 -2.89 0.51 -0.71
N SER A 20 -3.94 0.51 0.10
CA SER A 20 -4.30 1.62 0.99
C SER A 20 -4.32 1.10 2.42
N VAL A 21 -3.52 1.70 3.29
CA VAL A 21 -3.23 1.21 4.65
C VAL A 21 -3.14 2.38 5.63
N LYS A 22 -3.20 2.13 6.94
CA LYS A 22 -2.91 3.18 7.93
C LYS A 22 -1.41 3.40 8.11
N THR A 23 -0.69 2.30 8.21
CA THR A 23 0.77 2.22 8.32
C THR A 23 1.24 1.09 7.43
N ALA A 24 2.51 1.11 7.03
CA ALA A 24 3.16 -0.05 6.45
C ALA A 24 4.69 0.00 6.62
N THR A 25 5.29 -1.17 6.75
CA THR A 25 6.74 -1.35 6.68
C THR A 25 7.04 -2.42 5.65
N ILE A 26 7.64 -2.02 4.53
CA ILE A 26 7.98 -2.93 3.43
C ILE A 26 9.46 -3.26 3.52
N SER A 27 9.80 -4.49 3.87
CA SER A 27 11.21 -4.89 4.02
C SER A 27 11.74 -5.62 2.80
N ARG A 28 10.88 -6.27 2.01
CA ARG A 28 11.32 -7.06 0.84
C ARG A 28 10.37 -6.89 -0.33
N ILE A 29 10.91 -7.09 -1.52
CA ILE A 29 10.15 -7.26 -2.76
C ILE A 29 10.65 -8.53 -3.43
N LYS A 30 9.74 -9.38 -3.88
CA LYS A 30 10.03 -10.57 -4.67
C LYS A 30 9.59 -10.33 -6.11
N VAL A 31 10.43 -10.74 -7.05
CA VAL A 31 10.13 -10.70 -8.47
C VAL A 31 10.28 -12.09 -9.05
N THR A 32 9.31 -12.48 -9.87
CA THR A 32 9.32 -13.74 -10.62
C THR A 32 9.16 -13.45 -12.11
N ALA A 33 10.14 -13.87 -12.91
CA ALA A 33 10.19 -13.68 -14.35
C ALA A 33 10.56 -14.99 -15.07
N GLU A 34 10.40 -15.01 -16.38
CA GLU A 34 10.85 -16.14 -17.19
C GLU A 34 12.38 -16.28 -17.11
N PRO A 35 12.92 -17.51 -17.03
CA PRO A 35 14.35 -17.74 -17.14
C PRO A 35 14.93 -17.19 -18.44
N ARG A 36 16.13 -16.62 -18.36
CA ARG A 36 16.86 -16.06 -19.51
C ARG A 36 18.28 -16.63 -19.60
N PRO A 37 18.91 -16.60 -20.78
CA PRO A 37 20.32 -17.00 -20.98
C PRO A 37 21.32 -15.94 -20.48
N TYR A 38 20.87 -14.98 -19.67
CA TYR A 38 21.69 -13.93 -19.06
C TYR A 38 21.15 -13.63 -17.66
N VAL A 39 22.00 -13.08 -16.80
CA VAL A 39 21.60 -12.61 -15.46
C VAL A 39 20.66 -11.41 -15.62
N GLN A 40 19.45 -11.54 -15.09
CA GLN A 40 18.46 -10.46 -15.13
C GLN A 40 18.62 -9.62 -13.87
N LYS A 41 18.66 -8.31 -14.01
CA LYS A 41 18.73 -7.36 -12.89
C LYS A 41 17.38 -6.71 -12.70
N PHE A 42 16.92 -6.65 -11.45
CA PHE A 42 15.75 -5.89 -11.04
C PHE A 42 16.16 -4.86 -9.99
N ARG A 43 15.72 -3.62 -10.13
CA ARG A 43 16.04 -2.55 -9.18
C ARG A 43 14.89 -1.58 -9.00
N THR A 44 14.94 -0.84 -7.90
CA THR A 44 14.18 0.41 -7.76
C THR A 44 15.08 1.60 -8.09
N VAL A 45 14.47 2.73 -8.46
CA VAL A 45 15.17 4.02 -8.58
C VAL A 45 15.26 4.78 -7.26
N LYS A 46 14.50 4.36 -6.25
CA LYS A 46 14.40 5.04 -4.97
C LYS A 46 15.68 4.91 -4.13
N ASN A 47 16.36 3.77 -4.23
CA ASN A 47 17.63 3.54 -3.57
C ASN A 47 18.47 2.58 -4.43
N ALA A 48 19.70 2.97 -4.75
CA ALA A 48 20.61 2.16 -5.56
C ALA A 48 20.95 0.79 -4.94
N ALA A 49 20.87 0.67 -3.61
CA ALA A 49 21.07 -0.59 -2.90
C ALA A 49 19.88 -1.55 -3.00
N TRP A 50 18.72 -1.08 -3.46
CA TRP A 50 17.50 -1.89 -3.59
C TRP A 50 17.45 -2.52 -4.97
N PHE A 51 18.13 -3.66 -5.08
CA PHE A 51 18.15 -4.47 -6.28
C PHE A 51 18.23 -5.95 -5.93
N CYS A 52 17.91 -6.80 -6.91
CA CYS A 52 18.22 -8.21 -6.89
C CYS A 52 18.52 -8.69 -8.31
N THR A 53 19.17 -9.85 -8.42
CA THR A 53 19.47 -10.47 -9.70
C THR A 53 18.86 -11.87 -9.76
N ILE A 54 18.31 -12.23 -10.91
CA ILE A 54 17.87 -13.59 -11.23
C ILE A 54 19.01 -14.23 -12.02
N PRO A 55 19.70 -15.27 -11.48
CA PRO A 55 20.75 -15.97 -12.20
C PRO A 55 20.25 -16.63 -13.49
N ILE A 56 21.19 -17.01 -14.36
CA ILE A 56 20.90 -17.71 -15.63
C ILE A 56 20.09 -18.98 -15.33
N GLY A 57 19.00 -19.19 -16.07
CA GLY A 57 18.13 -20.35 -15.93
C GLY A 57 17.22 -20.35 -14.68
N GLN A 58 17.34 -19.36 -13.79
CA GLN A 58 16.45 -19.20 -12.63
C GLN A 58 15.29 -18.27 -12.95
N SER A 59 14.25 -18.27 -12.09
CA SER A 59 13.01 -17.54 -12.33
C SER A 59 12.66 -16.48 -11.29
N SER A 60 13.36 -16.39 -10.15
CA SER A 60 13.01 -15.42 -9.10
C SER A 60 14.19 -14.85 -8.35
N CYS A 61 14.02 -13.63 -7.83
CA CYS A 61 14.91 -13.02 -6.84
C CYS A 61 14.13 -12.19 -5.81
N GLU A 62 14.74 -11.96 -4.65
CA GLU A 62 14.23 -11.09 -3.60
C GLU A 62 15.21 -9.94 -3.36
N MET A 63 14.67 -8.72 -3.30
CA MET A 63 15.42 -7.51 -2.94
C MET A 63 15.02 -7.05 -1.54
N THR A 64 16.01 -6.57 -0.78
CA THR A 64 15.76 -5.93 0.53
C THR A 64 15.57 -4.43 0.33
N VAL A 65 14.43 -3.90 0.79
CA VAL A 65 14.02 -2.50 0.54
C VAL A 65 13.74 -1.69 1.80
N ASN A 66 13.61 -2.29 2.99
CA ASN A 66 13.47 -1.60 4.30
C ASN A 66 12.86 -0.18 4.23
N PHE A 67 11.65 -0.08 3.68
CA PHE A 67 10.93 1.15 3.44
C PHE A 67 9.86 1.35 4.50
N ASN A 68 9.96 2.45 5.25
CA ASN A 68 9.03 2.87 6.29
C ASN A 68 8.43 4.22 5.92
N TYR A 69 7.14 4.40 6.19
CA TYR A 69 6.50 5.71 6.09
C TYR A 69 6.80 6.53 7.34
N THR A 70 7.11 7.81 7.15
CA THR A 70 7.55 8.71 8.23
C THR A 70 6.60 9.89 8.48
N SER A 71 5.51 9.99 7.70
CA SER A 71 4.51 11.04 7.79
C SER A 71 3.13 10.47 8.14
N ASP A 72 2.25 11.33 8.66
CA ASP A 72 0.88 10.93 9.05
C ASP A 72 0.04 10.42 7.87
N LYS A 73 0.28 10.97 6.67
CA LYS A 73 -0.26 10.47 5.42
C LYS A 73 0.72 10.64 4.26
N GLY A 74 0.45 9.95 3.16
CA GLY A 74 1.16 10.12 1.91
C GLY A 74 0.91 8.98 0.93
N PHE A 75 1.58 9.05 -0.21
CA PHE A 75 1.60 7.95 -1.16
C PHE A 75 2.98 7.86 -1.81
N GLU A 76 3.33 6.67 -2.28
CA GLU A 76 4.62 6.41 -2.92
C GLU A 76 4.47 5.45 -4.10
N TYR A 77 5.24 5.70 -5.15
CA TYR A 77 5.38 4.80 -6.29
C TYR A 77 6.76 4.12 -6.23
N LEU A 78 6.77 2.83 -5.89
CA LEU A 78 7.96 1.99 -5.98
C LEU A 78 8.06 1.41 -7.38
N HIS A 79 8.67 2.15 -8.30
CA HIS A 79 8.95 1.67 -9.64
C HIS A 79 10.02 0.57 -9.63
N LEU A 80 9.73 -0.51 -10.35
CA LEU A 80 10.64 -1.62 -10.62
C LEU A 80 11.11 -1.52 -12.06
N TYR A 81 12.42 -1.49 -12.24
CA TYR A 81 13.09 -1.55 -13.54
C TYR A 81 13.77 -2.90 -13.69
N SER A 82 13.77 -3.42 -14.92
CA SER A 82 14.43 -4.67 -15.27
C SER A 82 15.36 -4.49 -16.45
N GLY A 83 16.51 -5.15 -16.41
CA GLY A 83 17.44 -5.19 -17.52
C GLY A 83 18.41 -6.37 -17.43
N LYS A 84 19.42 -6.36 -18.29
CA LYS A 84 20.52 -7.33 -18.24
C LYS A 84 21.57 -6.81 -17.25
N ASP A 85 22.04 -7.68 -16.36
CA ASP A 85 23.08 -7.27 -15.42
C ASP A 85 24.36 -6.82 -16.15
N GLY A 86 25.00 -5.77 -15.63
CA GLY A 86 26.13 -5.10 -16.26
C GLY A 86 25.78 -4.11 -17.39
N ASP A 87 24.52 -3.97 -17.78
CA ASP A 87 24.10 -3.08 -18.86
C ASP A 87 22.91 -2.20 -18.44
N SER A 88 23.20 -1.00 -17.91
CA SER A 88 22.19 -0.08 -17.38
C SER A 88 21.44 0.72 -18.44
N ILE A 89 21.91 0.71 -19.70
CA ILE A 89 21.34 1.52 -20.79
C ILE A 89 19.96 0.96 -21.22
N PHE A 90 19.71 -0.32 -20.99
CA PHE A 90 18.50 -1.01 -21.46
C PHE A 90 17.51 -1.37 -20.34
N ASP A 91 17.62 -0.74 -19.17
CA ASP A 91 16.66 -0.96 -18.10
C ASP A 91 15.27 -0.44 -18.49
N ALA A 92 14.29 -1.34 -18.59
CA ALA A 92 12.90 -1.02 -18.91
C ALA A 92 12.04 -1.01 -17.64
N LEU A 93 10.99 -0.18 -17.63
CA LEU A 93 9.99 -0.20 -16.56
C LEU A 93 9.28 -1.56 -16.58
N ALA A 94 9.49 -2.35 -15.52
CA ALA A 94 8.97 -3.70 -15.39
C ALA A 94 7.67 -3.75 -14.58
N GLY A 95 7.43 -2.72 -13.76
CA GLY A 95 6.20 -2.55 -13.00
C GLY A 95 6.34 -1.51 -11.91
N ASN A 96 5.32 -1.39 -11.07
CA ASN A 96 5.36 -0.53 -9.89
C ASN A 96 4.47 -1.09 -8.79
N PHE A 97 4.74 -0.65 -7.56
CA PHE A 97 3.78 -0.70 -6.49
C PHE A 97 3.37 0.72 -6.10
N THR A 98 2.09 0.92 -5.84
CA THR A 98 1.56 2.12 -5.21
C THR A 98 1.20 1.80 -3.78
N VAL A 99 1.74 2.57 -2.85
CA VAL A 99 1.33 2.45 -1.44
C VAL A 99 0.82 3.78 -1.00
N ILE A 100 -0.42 3.79 -0.53
CA ILE A 100 -1.10 4.95 0.02
C ILE A 100 -1.25 4.69 1.51
N TRP A 101 -0.80 5.62 2.34
CA TRP A 101 -0.98 5.54 3.78
C TRP A 101 -1.69 6.78 4.32
N ASP A 102 -2.59 6.54 5.25
CA ASP A 102 -3.29 7.60 5.97
C ASP A 102 -3.62 7.14 7.40
N ASN A 103 -2.94 7.73 8.38
CA ASN A 103 -3.15 7.47 9.79
C ASN A 103 -4.00 8.56 10.47
N ASN A 104 -4.38 9.60 9.74
CA ASN A 104 -5.24 10.65 10.28
C ASN A 104 -6.68 10.15 10.36
N PRO A 105 -7.30 10.14 11.55
CA PRO A 105 -8.70 9.75 11.65
C PRO A 105 -9.61 10.88 11.14
N PRO A 106 -10.69 10.56 10.42
CA PRO A 106 -11.73 11.53 10.16
C PRO A 106 -12.40 11.95 11.47
N VAL A 107 -12.87 13.20 11.54
CA VAL A 107 -13.53 13.75 12.72
C VAL A 107 -15.04 13.56 12.58
N VAL A 108 -15.66 12.80 13.48
CA VAL A 108 -17.12 12.72 13.56
C VAL A 108 -17.66 14.01 14.19
N ASN A 109 -18.36 14.82 13.40
CA ASN A 109 -18.92 16.10 13.85
C ASN A 109 -20.25 15.91 14.57
N VAL A 110 -21.11 15.06 14.02
CA VAL A 110 -22.47 14.82 14.52
C VAL A 110 -22.81 13.34 14.36
N ALA A 111 -23.39 12.75 15.40
CA ALA A 111 -24.03 11.44 15.34
C ALA A 111 -25.41 11.53 16.00
N GLN A 112 -26.46 11.30 15.23
CA GLN A 112 -27.85 11.38 15.67
C GLN A 112 -28.55 10.03 15.49
N VAL A 113 -29.29 9.61 16.50
CA VAL A 113 -30.13 8.42 16.46
C VAL A 113 -31.59 8.85 16.41
N ASN A 114 -32.25 8.62 15.29
CA ASN A 114 -33.69 8.75 15.21
C ASN A 114 -34.32 7.39 15.52
N LYS A 115 -34.86 7.27 16.74
CA LYS A 115 -35.50 6.04 17.22
C LYS A 115 -36.81 5.72 16.50
N ALA A 116 -37.54 6.74 16.03
CA ALA A 116 -38.82 6.56 15.36
C ALA A 116 -38.63 5.99 13.94
N SER A 117 -37.68 6.53 13.18
CA SER A 117 -37.32 6.02 11.84
C SER A 117 -36.30 4.88 11.88
N LYS A 118 -35.75 4.54 13.06
CA LYS A 118 -34.66 3.58 13.23
C LYS A 118 -33.43 3.90 12.36
N THR A 119 -33.12 5.19 12.20
CA THR A 119 -31.98 5.64 11.41
C THR A 119 -30.90 6.24 12.30
N ILE A 120 -29.64 6.00 11.94
CA ILE A 120 -28.49 6.72 12.47
C ILE A 120 -27.99 7.63 11.35
N THR A 121 -27.89 8.92 11.63
CA THR A 121 -27.26 9.90 10.73
C THR A 121 -25.94 10.31 11.34
N MET A 122 -24.86 10.18 10.57
CA MET A 122 -23.53 10.61 10.99
C MET A 122 -22.96 11.56 9.95
N THR A 123 -22.38 12.66 10.44
CA THR A 123 -21.59 13.58 9.63
C THR A 123 -20.15 13.50 10.12
N ALA A 124 -19.23 13.20 9.20
CA ALA A 124 -17.80 13.18 9.46
C ALA A 124 -17.08 14.09 8.47
N THR A 125 -16.02 14.74 8.95
CA THR A 125 -15.12 15.56 8.14
C THR A 125 -13.77 14.88 8.08
N ASP A 126 -13.30 14.60 6.87
CA ASP A 126 -11.95 14.15 6.61
C ASP A 126 -11.13 15.33 6.11
N ASN A 127 -10.22 15.84 6.96
CA ASN A 127 -9.41 17.01 6.63
C ASN A 127 -8.34 16.70 5.59
N ASP A 128 -8.13 15.41 5.27
CA ASP A 128 -7.11 14.99 4.32
C ASP A 128 -7.57 15.05 2.88
N ARG A 129 -8.89 15.12 2.63
CA ARG A 129 -9.51 15.43 1.33
C ARG A 129 -9.35 16.90 0.93
N VAL A 130 -8.11 17.33 0.76
CA VAL A 130 -7.78 18.61 0.13
C VAL A 130 -7.94 18.46 -1.39
N ASN A 131 -8.45 19.50 -2.06
CA ASN A 131 -8.67 19.49 -3.50
C ASN A 131 -7.34 19.39 -4.28
N ALA A 132 -7.00 18.18 -4.69
CA ALA A 132 -5.81 17.83 -5.46
C ALA A 132 -6.12 16.62 -6.36
N TRP A 133 -5.24 16.34 -7.33
CA TRP A 133 -5.44 15.25 -8.30
C TRP A 133 -5.55 13.86 -7.65
N ASN A 134 -5.00 13.68 -6.46
CA ASN A 134 -4.99 12.45 -5.67
C ASN A 134 -6.06 12.43 -4.58
N ILE A 135 -7.09 13.28 -4.64
CA ILE A 135 -8.10 13.41 -3.58
C ILE A 135 -8.77 12.09 -3.20
N SER A 136 -8.97 11.18 -4.16
CA SER A 136 -9.62 9.87 -3.93
C SER A 136 -8.79 8.90 -3.08
N TYR A 137 -7.51 9.20 -2.83
CA TYR A 137 -6.66 8.41 -1.94
C TYR A 137 -7.07 8.56 -0.48
N TRP A 138 -7.71 9.68 -0.14
CA TRP A 138 -8.10 10.09 1.21
C TRP A 138 -9.61 9.86 1.45
N ASP A 139 -10.25 9.00 0.67
CA ASP A 139 -11.67 8.70 0.85
C ASP A 139 -11.89 7.95 2.16
N THR A 140 -12.70 8.51 3.05
CA THR A 140 -13.25 7.76 4.17
C THR A 140 -14.21 6.68 3.64
N LYS A 141 -13.81 5.40 3.76
CA LYS A 141 -14.55 4.27 3.18
C LYS A 141 -15.33 3.43 4.18
N VAL A 142 -14.89 3.43 5.44
CA VAL A 142 -15.45 2.57 6.47
C VAL A 142 -16.10 3.44 7.53
N PHE A 143 -17.38 3.19 7.76
CA PHE A 143 -18.18 3.82 8.80
C PHE A 143 -18.81 2.72 9.66
N GLU A 144 -18.50 2.74 10.94
CA GLU A 144 -19.05 1.79 11.91
C GLU A 144 -19.78 2.54 13.01
N ALA A 145 -20.97 2.04 13.38
CA ALA A 145 -21.76 2.59 14.47
C ALA A 145 -22.18 1.46 15.40
N THR A 146 -22.04 1.70 16.71
CA THR A 146 -22.47 0.74 17.75
C THR A 146 -23.53 1.38 18.62
N LEU A 147 -24.70 0.75 18.71
CA LEU A 147 -25.78 1.15 19.59
C LEU A 147 -25.72 0.35 20.89
N LYS A 148 -25.78 1.06 22.03
CA LYS A 148 -25.89 0.46 23.35
C LYS A 148 -27.22 0.86 23.99
N ASN A 149 -27.88 -0.08 24.64
CA ASN A 149 -29.06 0.22 25.44
C ASN A 149 -28.67 0.91 26.76
N ALA A 150 -29.66 1.36 27.53
CA ALA A 150 -29.44 2.05 28.81
C ALA A 150 -28.69 1.21 29.87
N ARG A 151 -28.58 -0.11 29.68
CA ARG A 151 -27.83 -1.03 30.55
C ARG A 151 -26.41 -1.32 30.01
N GLY A 152 -26.00 -0.66 28.91
CA GLY A 152 -24.71 -0.86 28.27
C GLY A 152 -24.63 -2.07 27.33
N ASN A 153 -25.71 -2.86 27.18
CA ASN A 153 -25.71 -4.00 26.28
C ASN A 153 -25.84 -3.53 24.84
N LEU A 154 -25.11 -4.18 23.93
CA LEU A 154 -25.23 -3.97 22.50
C LEU A 154 -26.67 -4.26 22.06
N SER A 155 -27.35 -3.28 21.46
CA SER A 155 -28.61 -3.57 20.79
C SER A 155 -28.28 -4.09 19.39
N ARG A 156 -28.59 -5.37 19.14
CA ARG A 156 -28.61 -5.91 17.78
C ARG A 156 -29.72 -5.27 16.96
#